data_AF-A0A061RWR2-F1
#
_entry.id   AF-A0A061RWR2-F1
#
_cell.length_a   1.000
_cell.length_b   1.000
_cell.length_c   1.000
_cell.angle_alpha   90.00
_cell.angle_beta   90.00
_cell.angle_gamma   90.00
#
_symmetry.space_group_name_H-M   'P 1'
#
loop_
_entity.id
_entity.type
_entity.pdbx_description
1 polymer ?
#
loop_
_entity_poly.entity_id
_entity_poly.type
_entity_poly.pdbx_seq_one_letter_code
_entity_poly.pdbx_strand_id
1 'polypeptide(L)'
;MPWLIRPKDQTPGLFFVHVPRCGGTSLTKHFDVPRKCRQGRSLWGKFGMVYFWYRDALLEKANFPVCTWENLIALIELLVSAALIVMGVVDSGRYKAPIVAYTLICSCFCLSMSSTFLATAPMIGRVAFIHRPYLLVVHYVLFRFMESLDWCTGTNVKGYIMHLTVPKLLRYGYVSPEDMSSSCTFAVVRNPYRRMVSIYLFNRFGPLESFRHFMRSWYRMLRHYRERGETEEWYTPCHGLPMSEFTHFGGKQLVQSIVKQEELKHFKSREAAEAAEDLDSSLAAIPALVRDALSGMPHANRRSTSREWWEYYDQETLNMAYELYRRDFEVFGYSPVLEARPDLDPPARPEDQPAPSFER
;
A
#
# COMPACT_ATOMS: atom_id res chain seq x y z
N MET A 1 -7.92 -3.09 -3.24
CA MET A 1 -8.96 -3.99 -3.70
C MET A 1 -10.23 -3.19 -3.94
N PRO A 2 -10.22 -2.08 -4.71
CA PRO A 2 -11.47 -1.39 -4.95
C PRO A 2 -12.29 -2.08 -6.04
N TRP A 3 -13.59 -2.21 -5.80
CA TRP A 3 -14.55 -2.28 -6.90
C TRP A 3 -14.32 -1.04 -7.78
N LEU A 4 -14.00 -1.24 -9.05
CA LEU A 4 -13.91 -0.14 -10.01
C LEU A 4 -15.31 0.14 -10.58
N ILE A 5 -16.02 -0.95 -10.88
CA ILE A 5 -17.41 -1.01 -11.28
C ILE A 5 -18.06 -2.14 -10.47
N ARG A 6 -19.13 -1.83 -9.71
CA ARG A 6 -19.80 -2.86 -8.90
C ARG A 6 -20.77 -3.66 -9.77
N PRO A 7 -21.00 -4.95 -9.47
CA PRO A 7 -21.98 -5.78 -10.20
C PRO A 7 -23.38 -5.16 -10.22
N LYS A 8 -23.76 -4.47 -9.13
CA LYS A 8 -25.06 -3.78 -9.04
C LYS A 8 -25.18 -2.51 -9.88
N ASP A 9 -24.05 -1.95 -10.33
CA ASP A 9 -24.03 -0.76 -11.17
C ASP A 9 -23.97 -1.14 -12.66
N GLN A 10 -23.24 -2.21 -13.01
CA GLN A 10 -23.12 -2.75 -14.36
C GLN A 10 -22.68 -4.22 -14.32
N THR A 11 -23.23 -5.04 -15.23
CA THR A 11 -22.82 -6.44 -15.42
C THR A 11 -22.11 -6.61 -16.77
N PRO A 12 -20.94 -7.27 -16.81
CA PRO A 12 -20.19 -7.80 -15.67
C PRO A 12 -19.56 -6.69 -14.80
N GLY A 13 -19.45 -6.95 -13.50
CA GLY A 13 -18.69 -6.09 -12.59
C GLY A 13 -17.19 -6.13 -12.88
N LEU A 14 -16.44 -5.15 -12.39
CA LEU A 14 -14.98 -5.08 -12.54
C LEU A 14 -14.31 -4.92 -11.17
N PHE A 15 -13.62 -5.98 -10.75
CA PHE A 15 -12.95 -6.05 -9.45
C PHE A 15 -11.43 -6.00 -9.61
N PHE A 16 -10.82 -4.93 -9.08
CA PHE A 16 -9.38 -4.77 -9.14
C PHE A 16 -8.71 -5.30 -7.87
N VAL A 17 -7.95 -6.37 -8.03
CA VAL A 17 -7.09 -6.94 -7.01
C VAL A 17 -5.81 -6.12 -6.86
N HIS A 18 -5.81 -5.24 -5.87
CA HIS A 18 -4.73 -4.28 -5.68
C HIS A 18 -3.53 -4.95 -4.99
N VAL A 19 -2.49 -5.20 -5.80
CA VAL A 19 -1.16 -5.56 -5.33
C VAL A 19 -0.40 -4.28 -4.95
N PRO A 20 0.08 -4.14 -3.69
CA PRO A 20 0.77 -2.94 -3.25
C PRO A 20 1.95 -2.58 -4.15
N ARG A 21 2.07 -1.29 -4.47
CA ARG A 21 3.14 -0.67 -5.29
C ARG A 21 3.17 -1.09 -6.77
N CYS A 22 2.06 -1.61 -7.28
CA CYS A 22 1.89 -2.02 -8.69
C CYS A 22 0.86 -1.17 -9.46
N GLY A 23 0.72 0.12 -9.12
CA GLY A 23 -0.11 1.06 -9.89
C GLY A 23 -1.56 1.25 -9.41
N GLY A 24 -1.96 0.67 -8.28
CA GLY A 24 -3.35 0.75 -7.83
C GLY A 24 -3.87 2.15 -7.49
N THR A 25 -3.02 3.08 -7.09
CA THR A 25 -3.40 4.50 -6.95
C THR A 25 -3.92 5.08 -8.26
N SER A 26 -3.23 4.81 -9.37
CA SER A 26 -3.60 5.38 -10.67
C SER A 26 -5.00 4.93 -11.06
N LEU A 27 -5.31 3.65 -10.88
CA LEU A 27 -6.65 3.10 -11.10
C LEU A 27 -7.69 3.69 -10.15
N THR A 28 -7.34 3.79 -8.87
CA THR A 28 -8.23 4.36 -7.85
C THR A 28 -8.65 5.78 -8.19
N LYS A 29 -7.70 6.61 -8.66
CA LYS A 29 -7.95 7.99 -9.13
C LYS A 29 -8.74 7.99 -10.45
N HIS A 30 -8.36 7.14 -11.40
CA HIS A 30 -9.00 7.04 -12.72
C HIS A 30 -10.50 6.69 -12.60
N PHE A 31 -10.85 5.78 -11.71
CA PHE A 31 -12.24 5.35 -11.48
C PHE A 31 -12.99 6.17 -10.42
N ASP A 32 -12.35 7.21 -9.86
CA ASP A 32 -12.90 8.09 -8.83
C ASP A 32 -13.49 7.31 -7.64
N VAL A 33 -12.78 6.27 -7.22
CA VAL A 33 -13.11 5.47 -6.04
C VAL A 33 -13.23 6.34 -4.78
N PRO A 34 -12.41 7.40 -4.56
CA PRO A 34 -12.57 8.29 -3.42
C PRO A 34 -13.93 8.98 -3.34
N ARG A 35 -14.52 9.41 -4.47
CA ARG A 35 -15.88 9.95 -4.46
C ARG A 35 -16.91 8.84 -4.26
N LYS A 36 -16.80 7.75 -5.01
CA LYS A 36 -17.74 6.61 -4.98
C LYS A 36 -17.89 6.00 -3.59
N CYS A 37 -16.78 5.81 -2.86
CA CYS A 37 -16.81 5.24 -1.51
C CYS A 37 -17.47 6.14 -0.46
N ARG A 38 -17.77 7.41 -0.76
CA ARG A 38 -18.50 8.32 0.14
C ARG A 38 -20.01 8.30 -0.09
N GLN A 39 -20.46 7.78 -1.23
CA GLN A 39 -21.88 7.74 -1.58
C GLN A 39 -22.63 6.76 -0.66
N GLY A 40 -23.82 7.14 -0.19
CA GLY A 40 -24.64 6.31 0.69
C GLY A 40 -24.14 6.17 2.14
N ARG A 41 -23.00 6.77 2.51
CA ARG A 41 -22.47 6.72 3.89
C ARG A 41 -23.06 7.77 4.82
N SER A 42 -23.03 7.50 6.12
CA SER A 42 -23.29 8.48 7.18
C SER A 42 -22.31 9.66 7.12
N LEU A 43 -22.64 10.79 7.74
CA LEU A 43 -21.74 11.96 7.78
C LEU A 43 -20.37 11.61 8.39
N TRP A 44 -20.35 10.83 9.48
CA TRP A 44 -19.12 10.32 10.10
C TRP A 44 -18.30 9.47 9.14
N GLY A 45 -18.95 8.50 8.47
CA GLY A 45 -18.28 7.64 7.51
C GLY A 45 -17.80 8.38 6.25
N LYS A 46 -18.49 9.46 5.83
CA LYS A 46 -18.04 10.34 4.74
C LYS A 46 -16.79 11.10 5.15
N PHE A 47 -16.79 11.71 6.33
CA PHE A 47 -15.64 12.44 6.86
C PHE A 47 -14.42 11.53 7.00
N GLY A 48 -14.61 10.31 7.49
CA GLY A 48 -13.51 9.34 7.63
C GLY A 48 -12.91 8.88 6.32
N MET A 49 -13.73 8.66 5.29
CA MET A 49 -13.20 8.38 3.95
C MET A 49 -12.51 9.59 3.32
N VAL A 50 -12.99 10.82 3.55
CA VAL A 50 -12.29 12.04 3.13
C VAL A 50 -10.90 12.10 3.77
N TYR A 51 -10.83 11.90 5.08
CA TYR A 51 -9.58 11.93 5.84
C TYR A 51 -8.63 10.80 5.40
N PHE A 52 -9.13 9.57 5.22
CA PHE A 52 -8.35 8.43 4.73
C PHE A 52 -7.65 8.75 3.41
N TRP A 53 -8.39 9.23 2.41
CA TRP A 53 -7.81 9.55 1.09
C TRP A 53 -6.90 10.78 1.11
N TYR A 54 -7.18 11.76 1.97
CA TYR A 54 -6.28 12.88 2.21
C TYR A 54 -4.93 12.39 2.76
N ARG A 55 -4.94 11.53 3.78
CA ARG A 55 -3.73 10.94 4.37
C ARG A 55 -2.98 10.06 3.37
N ASP A 56 -3.68 9.22 2.62
CA ASP A 56 -3.09 8.40 1.57
C ASP A 56 -2.33 9.25 0.55
N ALA A 57 -2.97 10.32 0.03
CA ALA A 57 -2.35 11.24 -0.92
C ALA A 57 -1.12 11.99 -0.36
N LEU A 58 -1.08 12.27 0.95
CA LEU A 58 0.11 12.84 1.59
C LEU A 58 1.25 11.83 1.65
N LEU A 59 0.97 10.59 2.07
CA LEU A 59 1.97 9.52 2.21
C LEU A 59 2.53 9.07 0.86
N GLU A 60 1.80 9.29 -0.23
CA GLU A 60 2.32 9.13 -1.59
C GLU A 60 3.43 10.12 -1.96
N LYS A 61 3.42 11.31 -1.35
CA LYS A 61 4.37 12.39 -1.63
C LYS A 61 5.53 12.40 -0.66
N ALA A 62 5.28 12.13 0.62
CA ALA A 62 6.29 12.21 1.67
C ALA A 62 6.13 11.09 2.71
N ASN A 63 7.27 10.57 3.17
CA ASN A 63 7.32 9.57 4.25
C ASN A 63 6.89 10.18 5.60
N PHE A 64 7.28 11.44 5.86
CA PHE A 64 6.97 12.21 7.06
C PHE A 64 6.45 13.59 6.65
N PRO A 65 5.15 13.72 6.35
CA PRO A 65 4.59 14.97 5.84
C PRO A 65 4.52 16.02 6.96
N VAL A 66 5.32 17.09 6.83
CA VAL A 66 5.34 18.21 7.80
C VAL A 66 4.33 19.31 7.42
N CYS A 67 4.12 19.55 6.13
CA CYS A 67 3.16 20.56 5.66
C CYS A 67 1.77 19.92 5.52
N THR A 68 1.02 19.86 6.62
CA THR A 68 -0.31 19.24 6.70
C THR A 68 -1.31 20.15 7.39
N TRP A 69 -2.61 19.92 7.16
CA TRP A 69 -3.67 20.63 7.88
C TRP A 69 -3.64 20.35 9.38
N GLU A 70 -3.28 19.13 9.78
CA GLU A 70 -3.11 18.73 11.18
C GLU A 70 -2.02 19.56 11.86
N ASN A 71 -0.90 19.78 11.20
CA ASN A 71 0.19 20.59 11.74
C ASN A 71 -0.15 22.08 11.76
N LEU A 72 -0.94 22.57 10.80
CA LEU A 72 -1.46 23.93 10.84
C LEU A 72 -2.43 24.12 12.03
N ILE A 73 -3.33 23.16 12.27
CA ILE A 73 -4.22 23.18 13.43
C ILE A 73 -3.42 23.14 14.72
N ALA A 74 -2.42 22.24 14.82
CA ALA A 74 -1.52 22.17 15.97
C ALA A 74 -0.80 23.51 16.22
N LEU A 75 -0.31 24.16 15.17
CA LEU A 75 0.32 25.48 15.27
C LEU A 75 -0.67 26.53 15.79
N ILE A 76 -1.92 26.54 15.31
CA ILE A 76 -2.95 27.45 15.80
C ILE A 76 -3.25 27.19 17.29
N GLU A 77 -3.39 25.92 17.69
CA GLU A 77 -3.59 25.54 19.10
C GLU A 77 -2.44 26.03 19.99
N LEU A 78 -1.20 25.91 19.52
CA LEU A 78 -0.02 26.39 20.22
C LEU A 78 -0.01 27.91 20.35
N LEU A 79 -0.35 28.64 19.29
CA LEU A 79 -0.42 30.11 19.32
C LEU A 79 -1.52 30.62 20.26
N VAL A 80 -2.69 29.97 20.25
CA VAL A 80 -3.78 30.29 21.19
C VAL A 80 -3.35 30.01 22.62
N SER A 81 -2.69 28.89 22.89
CA SER A 81 -2.17 28.57 24.22
C SER A 81 -1.13 29.59 24.70
N ALA A 82 -0.19 29.97 23.84
CA ALA A 82 0.80 30.99 24.14
C ALA A 82 0.14 32.34 24.46
N ALA A 83 -0.88 32.74 23.70
CA ALA A 83 -1.63 33.96 23.95
C ALA A 83 -2.35 33.93 25.31
N LEU A 84 -2.98 32.80 25.67
CA LEU A 84 -3.63 32.63 26.98
C LEU A 84 -2.64 32.78 28.14
N ILE A 85 -1.42 32.27 27.98
CA ILE A 85 -0.34 32.38 28.97
C ILE A 85 0.14 33.83 29.06
N VAL A 86 0.47 34.47 27.93
CA VAL A 86 1.03 35.84 27.89
C VAL A 86 0.03 36.88 28.38
N MET A 87 -1.26 36.73 28.09
CA MET A 87 -2.30 37.65 28.54
C MET A 87 -2.57 37.59 30.05
N GLY A 88 -1.85 36.76 30.81
CA GLY A 88 -2.02 36.64 32.26
C GLY A 88 -3.38 36.07 32.67
N VAL A 89 -4.15 35.51 31.73
CA VAL A 89 -5.44 34.86 32.00
C VAL A 89 -5.23 33.67 32.95
N VAL A 90 -4.04 33.05 32.86
CA VAL A 90 -3.53 31.97 33.71
C VAL A 90 -3.42 32.39 35.19
N ASP A 91 -2.99 33.61 35.49
CA ASP A 91 -2.71 34.08 36.86
C ASP A 91 -3.90 34.79 37.53
N SER A 92 -4.98 35.04 36.80
CA SER A 92 -6.12 35.82 37.29
C SER A 92 -6.94 35.16 38.41
N GLY A 93 -6.62 33.92 38.82
CA GLY A 93 -7.30 33.17 39.89
C GLY A 93 -8.79 32.85 39.64
N ARG A 94 -9.39 33.39 38.58
CA ARG A 94 -10.83 33.29 38.28
C ARG A 94 -11.18 32.26 37.20
N TYR A 95 -10.20 31.68 36.51
CA TYR A 95 -10.44 30.75 35.40
C TYR A 95 -9.50 29.54 35.40
N LYS A 96 -9.99 28.39 34.93
CA LYS A 96 -9.19 27.18 34.60
C LYS A 96 -8.27 27.39 33.37
N ALA A 97 -7.90 28.63 33.07
CA ALA A 97 -7.09 29.00 31.92
C ALA A 97 -5.72 28.31 31.85
N PRO A 98 -5.00 28.08 32.98
CA PRO A 98 -3.76 27.29 32.94
C PRO A 98 -4.01 25.89 32.38
N ILE A 99 -5.06 25.21 32.86
CA ILE A 99 -5.41 23.85 32.43
C ILE A 99 -5.72 23.84 30.93
N VAL A 100 -6.53 24.79 30.45
CA VAL A 100 -6.88 24.89 29.03
C VAL A 100 -5.63 25.11 28.17
N ALA A 101 -4.75 26.04 28.57
CA ALA A 101 -3.51 26.32 27.84
C ALA A 101 -2.60 25.06 27.75
N TYR A 102 -2.39 24.36 28.87
CA TYR A 102 -1.59 23.13 28.87
C TYR A 102 -2.25 21.99 28.11
N THR A 103 -3.58 21.87 28.14
CA THR A 103 -4.32 20.90 27.32
C THR A 103 -4.13 21.18 25.84
N LEU A 104 -4.18 22.45 25.40
CA LEU A 104 -3.92 22.82 24.01
C LEU A 104 -2.47 22.52 23.58
N ILE A 105 -1.48 22.77 24.44
CA ILE A 105 -0.07 22.41 24.15
C ILE A 105 0.07 20.90 23.99
N CYS A 106 -0.53 20.12 24.90
CA CYS A 106 -0.51 18.67 24.83
C CYS A 106 -1.22 18.14 23.58
N SER A 107 -2.38 18.71 23.24
CA SER A 107 -3.14 18.41 22.02
C SER A 107 -2.30 18.67 20.77
N CYS A 108 -1.72 19.87 20.66
CA CYS A 108 -0.83 20.26 19.56
C CYS A 108 0.32 19.26 19.40
N PHE A 109 1.02 18.93 20.48
CA PHE A 109 2.13 17.98 20.45
C PHE A 109 1.65 16.59 19.99
N CYS A 110 0.56 16.08 20.56
CA CYS A 110 -0.01 14.80 20.18
C CYS A 110 -0.45 14.76 18.71
N LEU A 111 -1.13 15.81 18.23
CA LEU A 111 -1.61 15.91 16.85
C LEU A 111 -0.44 15.99 15.86
N SER A 112 0.56 16.82 16.14
CA SER A 112 1.75 16.95 15.30
C SER A 112 2.59 15.67 15.29
N MET A 113 2.88 15.09 16.46
CA MET A 113 3.65 13.85 16.57
C MET A 113 2.95 12.67 15.91
N SER A 114 1.65 12.51 16.17
CA SER A 114 0.88 11.42 15.58
C SER A 114 0.77 11.57 14.07
N SER A 115 0.38 12.72 13.55
CA SER A 115 0.16 12.91 12.10
C SER A 115 1.46 12.98 11.30
N THR A 116 2.56 13.46 11.87
CA THR A 116 3.83 13.62 11.15
C THR A 116 4.71 12.39 11.24
N PHE A 117 4.73 11.71 12.39
CA PHE A 117 5.67 10.61 12.64
C PHE A 117 4.95 9.28 12.82
N LEU A 118 4.03 9.15 13.78
CA LEU A 118 3.49 7.84 14.16
C LEU A 118 2.53 7.25 13.12
N ALA A 119 1.62 8.06 12.58
CA ALA A 119 0.58 7.67 11.62
C ALA A 119 1.08 7.79 10.17
N THR A 120 2.30 7.30 9.93
CA THR A 120 2.96 7.29 8.62
C THR A 120 3.23 5.88 8.15
N ALA A 121 3.41 5.70 6.84
CA ALA A 121 3.69 4.39 6.26
C ALA A 121 4.96 3.72 6.85
N PRO A 122 6.10 4.42 7.04
CA PRO A 122 7.28 3.82 7.67
C PRO A 122 7.02 3.33 9.10
N MET A 123 6.26 4.08 9.90
CA MET A 123 6.02 3.73 11.30
C MET A 123 4.95 2.66 11.45
N ILE A 124 3.76 2.86 10.86
CA ILE A 124 2.67 1.87 10.89
C ILE A 124 3.11 0.59 10.18
N GLY A 125 3.78 0.68 9.04
CA GLY A 125 4.15 -0.48 8.23
C GLY A 125 5.30 -1.31 8.78
N ARG A 126 6.13 -0.78 9.69
CA ARG A 126 7.36 -1.46 10.16
C ARG A 126 7.44 -1.68 11.66
N VAL A 127 6.72 -0.88 12.45
CA VAL A 127 6.78 -0.94 13.91
C VAL A 127 5.50 -1.55 14.44
N ALA A 128 5.51 -2.85 14.72
CA ALA A 128 4.33 -3.61 15.16
C ALA A 128 3.64 -3.00 16.39
N PHE A 129 4.42 -2.40 17.31
CA PHE A 129 3.92 -1.72 18.50
C PHE A 129 3.11 -0.45 18.16
N ILE A 130 3.35 0.19 17.02
CA ILE A 130 2.56 1.34 16.54
C ILE A 130 1.40 0.86 15.67
N HIS A 131 1.65 -0.12 14.81
CA HIS A 131 0.68 -0.67 13.88
C HIS A 131 -0.58 -1.20 14.59
N ARG A 132 -0.40 -2.04 15.61
CA ARG A 132 -1.51 -2.74 16.25
C ARG A 132 -2.46 -1.78 17.00
N PRO A 133 -1.96 -0.87 17.86
CA PRO A 133 -2.82 0.16 18.45
C PRO A 133 -3.50 1.04 17.39
N TYR A 134 -2.81 1.39 16.30
CA TYR A 134 -3.42 2.15 15.21
C TYR A 134 -4.67 1.44 14.66
N LEU A 135 -4.58 0.15 14.31
CA LEU A 135 -5.73 -0.60 13.80
C LEU A 135 -6.87 -0.70 14.83
N LEU A 136 -6.55 -0.88 16.13
CA LEU A 136 -7.53 -0.91 17.21
C LEU A 136 -8.23 0.44 17.39
N VAL A 137 -7.49 1.55 17.35
CA VAL A 137 -8.04 2.91 17.45
C VAL A 137 -8.98 3.17 16.27
N VAL A 138 -8.57 2.87 15.05
CA VAL A 138 -9.41 3.07 13.87
C VAL A 138 -10.70 2.25 13.92
N HIS A 139 -10.60 0.99 14.37
CA HIS A 139 -11.75 0.09 14.38
C HIS A 139 -12.70 0.36 15.54
N TYR A 140 -12.19 0.40 16.77
CA TYR A 140 -13.02 0.46 17.98
C TYR A 140 -13.23 1.89 18.48
N VAL A 141 -12.17 2.70 18.57
CA VAL A 141 -12.26 4.06 19.15
C VAL A 141 -12.91 5.04 18.17
N LEU A 142 -12.55 4.96 16.90
CA LEU A 142 -13.13 5.79 15.85
C LEU A 142 -14.36 5.15 15.18
N PHE A 143 -14.86 4.02 15.71
CA PHE A 143 -16.04 3.32 15.19
C PHE A 143 -15.98 3.03 13.69
N ARG A 144 -14.88 2.42 13.25
CA ARG A 144 -14.66 2.03 11.85
C ARG A 144 -14.71 3.22 10.89
N PHE A 145 -14.21 4.36 11.36
CA PHE A 145 -14.22 5.67 10.68
C PHE A 145 -13.73 5.62 9.23
N MET A 146 -12.63 4.89 9.00
CA MET A 146 -11.89 4.89 7.73
C MET A 146 -12.09 3.63 6.90
N GLU A 147 -13.19 2.88 7.07
CA GLU A 147 -13.44 1.68 6.27
C GLU A 147 -14.56 1.89 5.24
N SER A 148 -14.49 1.21 4.10
CA SER A 148 -15.60 1.10 3.16
C SER A 148 -15.67 -0.30 2.56
N LEU A 149 -16.45 -1.18 3.19
CA LEU A 149 -16.58 -2.59 2.78
C LEU A 149 -17.19 -2.74 1.38
N ASP A 150 -18.24 -1.96 1.07
CA ASP A 150 -18.90 -1.93 -0.26
C ASP A 150 -17.94 -1.64 -1.42
N TRP A 151 -16.81 -1.00 -1.12
CA TRP A 151 -15.78 -0.64 -2.09
C TRP A 151 -14.44 -1.30 -1.77
N CYS A 152 -14.41 -2.24 -0.81
CA CYS A 152 -13.22 -2.98 -0.37
C CYS A 152 -11.97 -2.08 -0.22
N THR A 153 -12.17 -0.91 0.41
CA THR A 153 -11.13 0.10 0.64
C THR A 153 -11.16 0.63 2.07
N GLY A 154 -10.12 1.36 2.45
CA GLY A 154 -9.96 1.88 3.81
C GLY A 154 -9.15 0.95 4.72
N THR A 155 -9.31 1.13 6.03
CA THR A 155 -8.58 0.35 7.05
C THR A 155 -9.45 0.04 8.26
N ASN A 156 -9.22 -1.15 8.85
CA ASN A 156 -9.89 -1.63 10.06
C ASN A 156 -8.97 -2.63 10.82
N VAL A 157 -9.49 -3.35 11.82
CA VAL A 157 -8.71 -4.30 12.61
C VAL A 157 -8.08 -5.44 11.81
N LYS A 158 -8.59 -5.74 10.59
CA LYS A 158 -8.03 -6.73 9.67
C LYS A 158 -6.92 -6.18 8.79
N GLY A 159 -6.64 -4.88 8.87
CA GLY A 159 -5.58 -4.21 8.13
C GLY A 159 -6.08 -3.16 7.15
N TYR A 160 -5.26 -2.90 6.13
CA TYR A 160 -5.66 -2.09 4.97
C TYR A 160 -6.49 -2.96 4.03
N ILE A 161 -7.81 -2.74 3.99
CA ILE A 161 -8.76 -3.58 3.24
C ILE A 161 -8.36 -3.65 1.76
N MET A 162 -7.88 -2.53 1.23
CA MET A 162 -7.43 -2.45 -0.15
C MET A 162 -6.14 -3.26 -0.45
N HIS A 163 -5.44 -3.79 0.56
CA HIS A 163 -4.24 -4.61 0.40
C HIS A 163 -4.41 -6.01 1.01
N LEU A 164 -5.64 -6.44 1.27
CA LEU A 164 -5.87 -7.84 1.62
C LEU A 164 -5.62 -8.73 0.40
N THR A 165 -5.26 -9.98 0.63
CA THR A 165 -5.15 -11.00 -0.43
C THR A 165 -6.55 -11.55 -0.79
N VAL A 166 -6.72 -12.15 -1.96
CA VAL A 166 -8.01 -12.77 -2.33
C VAL A 166 -8.49 -13.80 -1.28
N PRO A 167 -7.65 -14.73 -0.78
CA PRO A 167 -8.07 -15.65 0.27
C PRO A 167 -8.57 -14.95 1.54
N LYS A 168 -7.96 -13.83 1.93
CA LYS A 168 -8.41 -13.05 3.09
C LYS A 168 -9.73 -12.35 2.83
N LEU A 169 -9.93 -11.78 1.64
CA LEU A 169 -11.20 -11.15 1.28
C LEU A 169 -12.37 -12.14 1.37
N LEU A 170 -12.18 -13.34 0.83
CA LEU A 170 -13.15 -14.43 0.90
C LEU A 170 -13.36 -14.88 2.35
N ARG A 171 -12.28 -15.15 3.08
CA ARG A 171 -12.32 -15.61 4.48
C ARG A 171 -13.02 -14.63 5.41
N TYR A 172 -12.83 -13.32 5.22
CA TYR A 172 -13.47 -12.29 6.04
C TYR A 172 -14.86 -11.87 5.54
N GLY A 173 -15.34 -12.44 4.43
CA GLY A 173 -16.64 -12.13 3.85
C GLY A 173 -16.75 -10.71 3.29
N TYR A 174 -15.62 -10.13 2.85
CA TYR A 174 -15.64 -8.82 2.19
C TYR A 174 -16.02 -8.92 0.71
N VAL A 175 -15.79 -10.08 0.11
CA VAL A 175 -16.24 -10.45 -1.22
C VAL A 175 -16.77 -11.87 -1.16
N SER A 176 -17.93 -12.14 -1.77
CA SER A 176 -18.47 -13.50 -1.83
C SER A 176 -17.78 -14.32 -2.95
N PRO A 177 -17.73 -15.66 -2.85
CA PRO A 177 -17.30 -16.50 -3.97
C PRO A 177 -18.08 -16.25 -5.26
N GLU A 178 -19.36 -15.90 -5.14
CA GLU A 178 -20.25 -15.56 -6.26
C GLU A 178 -19.84 -14.24 -6.90
N ASP A 179 -19.52 -13.21 -6.12
CA ASP A 179 -19.01 -11.93 -6.64
C ASP A 179 -17.68 -12.13 -7.39
N MET A 180 -16.77 -12.94 -6.86
CA MET A 180 -15.48 -13.24 -7.49
C MET A 180 -15.63 -14.01 -8.81
N SER A 181 -16.61 -14.92 -8.91
CA SER A 181 -16.82 -15.73 -10.11
C SER A 181 -17.64 -15.03 -11.19
N SER A 182 -18.59 -14.17 -10.79
CA SER A 182 -19.46 -13.41 -11.71
C SER A 182 -18.85 -12.10 -12.21
N SER A 183 -17.82 -11.57 -11.52
CA SER A 183 -17.13 -10.35 -11.92
C SER A 183 -15.92 -10.64 -12.80
N CYS A 184 -15.54 -9.66 -13.62
CA CYS A 184 -14.24 -9.63 -14.25
C CYS A 184 -13.19 -9.22 -13.21
N THR A 185 -12.30 -10.13 -12.83
CA THR A 185 -11.28 -9.87 -11.81
C THR A 185 -9.90 -9.71 -12.43
N PHE A 186 -9.18 -8.65 -12.06
CA PHE A 186 -7.83 -8.46 -12.56
C PHE A 186 -6.87 -7.88 -11.53
N ALA A 187 -5.58 -8.12 -11.72
CA ALA A 187 -4.50 -7.55 -10.92
C ALA A 187 -3.42 -6.97 -11.84
N VAL A 188 -2.71 -5.96 -11.32
CA VAL A 188 -1.47 -5.48 -11.92
C VAL A 188 -0.33 -5.94 -11.04
N VAL A 189 0.63 -6.66 -11.63
CA VAL A 189 1.87 -7.11 -10.97
C VAL A 189 3.05 -6.35 -11.56
N ARG A 190 4.24 -6.47 -10.98
CA ARG A 190 5.43 -5.72 -11.40
C ARG A 190 6.66 -6.59 -11.27
N ASN A 191 7.71 -6.36 -12.06
CA ASN A 191 9.01 -6.99 -11.81
C ASN A 191 9.38 -6.94 -10.31
N PRO A 192 9.65 -8.08 -9.64
CA PRO A 192 9.81 -8.10 -8.18
C PRO A 192 10.96 -7.24 -7.66
N TYR A 193 12.08 -7.15 -8.39
CA TYR A 193 13.18 -6.25 -8.00
C TYR A 193 12.76 -4.78 -8.08
N ARG A 194 12.13 -4.40 -9.19
CA ARG A 194 11.61 -3.04 -9.36
C ARG A 194 10.55 -2.69 -8.31
N ARG A 195 9.72 -3.66 -7.91
CA ARG A 195 8.74 -3.54 -6.82
C ARG A 195 9.42 -3.30 -5.47
N MET A 196 10.48 -4.05 -5.15
CA MET A 196 11.20 -3.90 -3.88
C MET A 196 11.81 -2.50 -3.71
N VAL A 197 12.40 -1.93 -4.77
CA VAL A 197 12.88 -0.54 -4.75
C VAL A 197 11.72 0.44 -4.52
N SER A 198 10.56 0.20 -5.13
CA SER A 198 9.35 1.01 -4.89
C SER A 198 8.84 0.90 -3.45
N ILE A 199 8.95 -0.28 -2.82
CA ILE A 199 8.62 -0.50 -1.41
C ILE A 199 9.60 0.25 -0.51
N TYR A 200 10.91 0.17 -0.78
CA TYR A 200 11.94 0.92 -0.06
C TYR A 200 11.68 2.44 -0.11
N LEU A 201 11.51 3.00 -1.31
CA LEU A 201 11.27 4.43 -1.46
C LEU A 201 9.98 4.90 -0.77
N PHE A 202 9.01 3.99 -0.57
CA PHE A 202 7.77 4.27 0.13
C PHE A 202 7.86 4.11 1.66
N ASN A 203 8.67 3.18 2.16
CA ASN A 203 8.72 2.81 3.58
C ASN A 203 10.02 3.20 4.32
N ARG A 204 10.96 3.87 3.65
CA ARG A 204 12.22 4.28 4.28
C ARG A 204 12.04 5.35 5.35
N PHE A 205 12.87 5.31 6.39
CA PHE A 205 13.00 6.33 7.45
C PHE A 205 13.77 7.57 6.95
N GLY A 206 13.32 8.14 5.83
CA GLY A 206 13.93 9.32 5.23
C GLY A 206 15.21 9.02 4.42
N PRO A 207 16.01 10.06 4.10
CA PRO A 207 17.16 9.95 3.21
C PRO A 207 18.36 9.22 3.84
N LEU A 208 18.41 9.09 5.17
CA LEU A 208 19.53 8.47 5.89
C LEU A 208 19.49 6.94 5.91
N GLU A 209 18.34 6.33 5.57
CA GLU A 209 18.26 4.88 5.48
C GLU A 209 18.69 4.40 4.09
N SER A 210 19.80 3.65 4.03
CA SER A 210 20.27 3.02 2.80
C SER A 210 19.38 1.83 2.39
N PHE A 211 19.38 1.49 1.09
CA PHE A 211 18.64 0.33 0.60
C PHE A 211 19.10 -0.99 1.23
N ARG A 212 20.41 -1.18 1.42
CA ARG A 212 20.97 -2.35 2.12
C ARG A 212 20.44 -2.48 3.54
N HIS A 213 20.45 -1.37 4.31
CA HIS A 213 19.92 -1.37 5.67
C HIS A 213 18.42 -1.70 5.68
N PHE A 214 17.66 -1.06 4.79
CA PHE A 214 16.24 -1.33 4.61
C PHE A 214 15.98 -2.81 4.32
N MET A 215 16.67 -3.41 3.35
CA MET A 215 16.52 -4.81 2.96
C MET A 215 16.77 -5.76 4.12
N ARG A 216 17.86 -5.58 4.89
CA ARG A 216 18.15 -6.39 6.08
C ARG A 216 17.07 -6.25 7.16
N SER A 217 16.57 -5.05 7.39
CA SER A 217 15.48 -4.80 8.35
C SER A 217 14.17 -5.46 7.87
N TRP A 218 13.83 -5.25 6.60
CA TRP A 218 12.61 -5.75 5.97
C TRP A 218 12.57 -7.27 5.91
N TYR A 219 13.68 -7.89 5.52
CA TYR A 219 13.82 -9.34 5.46
C TYR A 219 13.67 -10.00 6.83
N ARG A 220 14.27 -9.42 7.89
CA ARG A 220 14.07 -9.89 9.28
C ARG A 220 12.62 -9.73 9.75
N MET A 221 11.98 -8.61 9.40
CA MET A 221 10.58 -8.36 9.75
C MET A 221 9.64 -9.41 9.12
N LEU A 222 9.94 -9.88 7.91
CA LEU A 222 9.17 -10.91 7.21
C LEU A 222 9.48 -12.36 7.65
N ARG A 223 10.21 -12.53 8.75
CA ARG A 223 10.55 -13.85 9.30
C ARG A 223 9.31 -14.74 9.49
N HIS A 224 8.22 -14.23 10.04
CA HIS A 224 7.01 -15.04 10.29
C HIS A 224 6.36 -15.54 9.00
N TYR A 225 6.37 -14.72 7.94
CA TYR A 225 5.91 -15.15 6.63
C TYR A 225 6.85 -16.22 6.05
N ARG A 226 8.16 -15.98 6.08
CA ARG A 226 9.16 -16.93 5.54
C ARG A 226 9.15 -18.28 6.24
N GLU A 227 9.04 -18.30 7.56
CA GLU A 227 9.11 -19.53 8.36
C GLU A 227 7.77 -20.28 8.44
N ARG A 228 6.63 -19.58 8.39
CA ARG A 228 5.31 -20.17 8.70
C ARG A 228 4.23 -19.88 7.66
N GLY A 229 4.52 -19.11 6.62
CA GLY A 229 3.52 -18.64 5.67
C GLY A 229 2.49 -17.69 6.29
N GLU A 230 2.79 -17.08 7.43
CA GLU A 230 1.86 -16.20 8.14
C GLU A 230 1.64 -14.91 7.34
N THR A 231 0.41 -14.69 6.87
CA THR A 231 0.08 -13.52 6.05
C THR A 231 -0.70 -12.48 6.82
N GLU A 232 -1.25 -12.77 8.01
CA GLU A 232 -2.07 -11.84 8.78
C GLU A 232 -1.36 -10.48 8.99
N GLU A 233 -2.10 -9.39 8.78
CA GLU A 233 -1.54 -8.02 8.78
C GLU A 233 -0.90 -7.66 10.13
N TRP A 234 -1.35 -8.35 11.19
CA TRP A 234 -0.84 -8.25 12.55
C TRP A 234 0.64 -8.63 12.70
N TYR A 235 1.15 -9.47 11.80
CA TYR A 235 2.51 -10.01 11.80
C TYR A 235 3.29 -9.61 10.55
N THR A 236 2.61 -9.54 9.42
CA THR A 236 3.24 -9.42 8.11
C THR A 236 2.66 -8.21 7.39
N PRO A 237 3.43 -7.12 7.21
CA PRO A 237 2.97 -5.96 6.47
C PRO A 237 2.61 -6.34 5.04
N CYS A 238 1.43 -5.96 4.57
CA CYS A 238 0.94 -6.29 3.22
C CYS A 238 1.92 -5.96 2.09
N HIS A 239 2.70 -4.89 2.23
CA HIS A 239 3.71 -4.50 1.25
C HIS A 239 4.84 -5.53 1.08
N GLY A 240 5.10 -6.33 2.11
CA GLY A 240 6.17 -7.32 2.11
C GLY A 240 5.78 -8.64 1.47
N LEU A 241 4.47 -8.92 1.37
CA LEU A 241 3.97 -10.17 0.79
C LEU A 241 4.31 -10.27 -0.72
N PRO A 242 4.64 -11.48 -1.22
CA PRO A 242 4.73 -11.75 -2.65
C PRO A 242 3.43 -11.44 -3.37
N MET A 243 3.52 -10.96 -4.61
CA MET A 243 2.35 -10.61 -5.43
C MET A 243 1.50 -11.84 -5.77
N SER A 244 2.12 -13.02 -5.80
CA SER A 244 1.44 -14.31 -5.92
C SER A 244 0.46 -14.55 -4.78
N GLU A 245 0.73 -14.08 -3.56
CA GLU A 245 -0.21 -14.23 -2.43
C GLU A 245 -1.51 -13.46 -2.65
N PHE A 246 -1.48 -12.40 -3.46
CA PHE A 246 -2.68 -11.62 -3.79
C PHE A 246 -3.50 -12.25 -4.90
N THR A 247 -2.85 -12.98 -5.80
CA THR A 247 -3.45 -13.43 -7.07
C THR A 247 -3.69 -14.93 -7.13
N HIS A 248 -3.00 -15.70 -6.29
CA HIS A 248 -2.99 -17.16 -6.27
C HIS A 248 -3.24 -17.69 -4.85
N PHE A 249 -3.72 -18.93 -4.78
CA PHE A 249 -3.84 -19.67 -3.52
C PHE A 249 -3.74 -21.17 -3.79
N GLY A 250 -2.96 -21.90 -2.98
CA GLY A 250 -2.79 -23.35 -3.16
C GLY A 250 -2.27 -23.74 -4.56
N GLY A 251 -1.47 -22.88 -5.19
CA GLY A 251 -0.96 -23.10 -6.55
C GLY A 251 -1.94 -22.77 -7.69
N LYS A 252 -3.18 -22.37 -7.38
CA LYS A 252 -4.18 -21.98 -8.38
C LYS A 252 -4.27 -20.46 -8.49
N GLN A 253 -4.38 -19.96 -9.71
CA GLN A 253 -4.69 -18.56 -9.97
C GLN A 253 -6.16 -18.29 -9.63
N LEU A 254 -6.42 -17.35 -8.72
CA LEU A 254 -7.78 -16.96 -8.32
C LEU A 254 -8.26 -15.69 -9.04
N VAL A 255 -7.34 -14.88 -9.56
CA VAL A 255 -7.64 -13.66 -10.32
C VAL A 255 -7.64 -13.97 -11.80
N GLN A 256 -8.71 -13.65 -12.52
CA GLN A 256 -8.88 -14.09 -13.91
C GLN A 256 -7.80 -13.50 -14.84
N SER A 257 -7.42 -12.24 -14.65
CA SER A 257 -6.44 -11.56 -15.51
C SER A 257 -5.32 -10.91 -14.72
N ILE A 258 -4.08 -11.14 -15.13
CA ILE A 258 -2.90 -10.57 -14.49
C ILE A 258 -2.10 -9.82 -15.55
N VAL A 259 -1.89 -8.53 -15.32
CA VAL A 259 -1.19 -7.63 -16.26
C VAL A 259 0.12 -7.17 -15.64
N LYS A 260 1.23 -7.23 -16.37
CA LYS A 260 2.50 -6.70 -15.85
C LYS A 260 2.52 -5.18 -15.99
N GLN A 261 3.02 -4.49 -14.98
CA GLN A 261 3.06 -3.03 -14.97
C GLN A 261 3.92 -2.49 -16.13
N GLU A 262 4.94 -3.24 -16.53
CA GLU A 262 5.81 -2.97 -17.68
C GLU A 262 5.07 -3.00 -19.04
N GLU A 263 3.97 -3.75 -19.14
CA GLU A 263 3.13 -3.88 -20.33
C GLU A 263 2.08 -2.75 -20.45
N LEU A 264 1.85 -1.99 -19.38
CA LEU A 264 0.84 -0.92 -19.37
C LEU A 264 1.05 0.17 -20.42
N LYS A 265 2.26 0.28 -20.96
CA LYS A 265 2.57 1.18 -22.09
C LYS A 265 1.78 0.84 -23.37
N HIS A 266 1.31 -0.39 -23.50
CA HIS A 266 0.52 -0.88 -24.63
C HIS A 266 -0.97 -0.47 -24.50
N PHE A 267 -1.46 -0.18 -23.30
CA PHE A 267 -2.84 0.28 -23.06
C PHE A 267 -2.97 1.80 -22.98
N LYS A 268 -2.11 2.56 -23.67
CA LYS A 268 -2.22 4.03 -23.67
C LYS A 268 -3.42 4.52 -24.49
N SER A 269 -3.71 3.84 -25.60
CA SER A 269 -4.87 4.08 -26.45
C SER A 269 -5.44 2.75 -26.89
N ARG A 270 -6.66 2.79 -27.43
CA ARG A 270 -7.34 1.61 -27.94
C ARG A 270 -6.59 1.00 -29.14
N GLU A 271 -6.09 1.85 -30.03
CA GLU A 271 -5.32 1.45 -31.21
C GLU A 271 -3.98 0.81 -30.81
N ALA A 272 -3.33 1.34 -29.76
CA ALA A 272 -2.11 0.75 -29.22
C ALA A 272 -2.36 -0.62 -28.58
N ALA A 273 -3.53 -0.81 -27.96
CA ALA A 273 -3.92 -2.09 -27.40
C ALA A 273 -4.18 -3.11 -28.52
N GLU A 274 -4.93 -2.73 -29.56
CA GLU A 274 -5.19 -3.57 -30.75
C GLU A 274 -3.87 -3.99 -31.44
N ALA A 275 -2.95 -3.04 -31.67
CA ALA A 275 -1.65 -3.36 -32.26
C ALA A 275 -0.74 -4.22 -31.37
N ALA A 276 -0.93 -4.20 -30.05
CA ALA A 276 -0.14 -5.01 -29.14
C ALA A 276 -0.58 -6.48 -29.09
N GLU A 277 -1.83 -6.78 -29.47
CA GLU A 277 -2.32 -8.16 -29.59
C GLU A 277 -1.57 -8.94 -30.68
N ASP A 278 -1.17 -8.25 -31.75
CA ASP A 278 -0.35 -8.83 -32.83
C ASP A 278 1.10 -9.12 -32.41
N LEU A 279 1.59 -8.43 -31.37
CA LEU A 279 2.97 -8.54 -30.88
C LEU A 279 3.14 -9.60 -29.79
N ASP A 280 2.16 -9.71 -28.89
CA ASP A 280 2.22 -10.61 -27.73
C ASP A 280 0.85 -11.25 -27.47
N SER A 281 0.77 -12.55 -27.71
CA SER A 281 -0.46 -13.34 -27.53
C SER A 281 -0.98 -13.33 -26.09
N SER A 282 -0.14 -13.04 -25.10
CA SER A 282 -0.57 -12.90 -23.71
C SER A 282 -1.42 -11.64 -23.48
N LEU A 283 -1.23 -10.59 -24.28
CA LEU A 283 -2.03 -9.36 -24.22
C LEU A 283 -3.42 -9.56 -24.85
N ALA A 284 -3.51 -10.38 -25.90
CA ALA A 284 -4.77 -10.74 -26.53
C ALA A 284 -5.73 -11.48 -25.57
N ALA A 285 -5.17 -12.24 -24.62
CA ALA A 285 -5.93 -12.97 -23.60
C ALA A 285 -6.56 -12.06 -22.51
N ILE A 286 -6.20 -10.77 -22.45
CA ILE A 286 -6.77 -9.85 -21.47
C ILE A 286 -8.21 -9.50 -21.88
N PRO A 287 -9.22 -9.62 -21.00
CA PRO A 287 -10.60 -9.27 -21.35
C PRO A 287 -10.73 -7.81 -21.77
N ALA A 288 -11.60 -7.53 -22.76
CA ALA A 288 -11.85 -6.17 -23.25
C ALA A 288 -12.18 -5.18 -22.13
N LEU A 289 -13.01 -5.60 -21.16
CA LEU A 289 -13.35 -4.76 -20.00
C LEU A 289 -12.12 -4.33 -19.18
N VAL A 290 -11.13 -5.20 -19.05
CA VAL A 290 -9.86 -4.89 -18.37
C VAL A 290 -9.02 -3.96 -19.23
N ARG A 291 -8.92 -4.20 -20.54
CA ARG A 291 -8.20 -3.30 -21.46
C ARG A 291 -8.79 -1.89 -21.45
N ASP A 292 -10.10 -1.77 -21.50
CA ASP A 292 -10.82 -0.50 -21.43
C ASP A 292 -10.56 0.20 -20.10
N ALA A 293 -10.53 -0.55 -18.99
CA ALA A 293 -10.22 0.00 -17.67
C ALA A 293 -8.77 0.47 -17.49
N LEU A 294 -7.83 -0.14 -18.21
CA LEU A 294 -6.43 0.26 -18.24
C LEU A 294 -6.17 1.39 -19.24
N SER A 295 -7.07 1.59 -20.20
CA SER A 295 -6.94 2.56 -21.27
C SER A 295 -6.95 3.99 -20.75
N GLY A 296 -5.90 4.76 -21.08
CA GLY A 296 -5.78 6.14 -20.63
C GLY A 296 -5.50 6.31 -19.13
N MET A 297 -5.12 5.23 -18.43
CA MET A 297 -4.77 5.31 -17.02
C MET A 297 -3.61 6.32 -16.79
N PRO A 298 -3.78 7.31 -15.90
CA PRO A 298 -2.75 8.32 -15.69
C PRO A 298 -1.53 7.73 -14.99
N HIS A 299 -0.33 8.18 -15.39
CA HIS A 299 0.91 7.85 -14.69
C HIS A 299 1.11 8.76 -13.45
N ALA A 300 0.13 8.75 -12.53
CA ALA A 300 0.04 9.67 -11.39
C ALA A 300 1.16 9.51 -10.35
N ASN A 301 1.83 8.35 -10.32
CA ASN A 301 2.82 7.99 -9.30
C ASN A 301 4.27 8.01 -9.80
N ARG A 302 4.58 8.84 -10.80
CA ARG A 302 5.97 9.04 -11.24
C ARG A 302 6.72 9.82 -10.16
N ARG A 303 7.61 9.17 -9.44
CA ARG A 303 8.62 9.85 -8.62
C ARG A 303 9.85 10.06 -9.50
N SER A 304 10.36 11.29 -9.54
CA SER A 304 11.69 11.55 -10.09
C SER A 304 12.72 10.93 -9.15
N THR A 305 13.36 9.85 -9.59
CA THR A 305 14.52 9.29 -8.91
C THR A 305 15.76 9.74 -9.66
N SER A 306 16.82 10.10 -8.92
CA SER A 306 18.13 10.42 -9.52
C SER A 306 18.91 9.17 -9.94
N ARG A 307 18.45 8.00 -9.51
CA ARG A 307 19.09 6.70 -9.74
C ARG A 307 18.10 5.76 -10.41
N GLU A 308 18.63 4.94 -11.30
CA GLU A 308 17.88 3.83 -11.86
C GLU A 308 17.68 2.74 -10.80
N TRP A 309 16.58 1.98 -10.92
CA TRP A 309 16.17 1.07 -9.85
C TRP A 309 17.16 -0.09 -9.65
N TRP A 310 17.85 -0.56 -10.70
CA TRP A 310 18.82 -1.65 -10.61
C TRP A 310 20.13 -1.23 -9.92
N GLU A 311 20.43 0.06 -9.83
CA GLU A 311 21.62 0.56 -9.14
C GLU A 311 21.53 0.42 -7.61
N TYR A 312 20.32 0.24 -7.07
CA TYR A 312 20.14 0.05 -5.64
C TYR A 312 20.70 -1.30 -5.16
N TYR A 313 20.85 -2.26 -6.07
CA TYR A 313 21.24 -3.62 -5.74
C TYR A 313 22.74 -3.81 -5.62
N ASP A 314 23.12 -4.63 -4.66
CA ASP A 314 24.37 -5.37 -4.58
C ASP A 314 24.03 -6.87 -4.51
N GLN A 315 25.03 -7.75 -4.50
CA GLN A 315 24.78 -9.19 -4.52
C GLN A 315 23.91 -9.65 -3.34
N GLU A 316 24.17 -9.11 -2.15
CA GLU A 316 23.45 -9.45 -0.93
C GLU A 316 21.96 -9.09 -1.03
N THR A 317 21.66 -7.83 -1.40
CA THR A 317 20.28 -7.35 -1.51
C THR A 317 19.54 -7.96 -2.70
N LEU A 318 20.24 -8.33 -3.77
CA LEU A 318 19.67 -9.08 -4.89
C LEU A 318 19.19 -10.45 -4.42
N ASN A 319 20.06 -11.20 -3.74
CA ASN A 319 19.75 -12.52 -3.18
C ASN A 319 18.57 -12.46 -2.20
N MET A 320 18.54 -11.48 -1.29
CA MET A 320 17.42 -11.30 -0.35
C MET A 320 16.10 -11.01 -1.08
N ALA A 321 16.11 -10.14 -2.09
CA ALA A 321 14.91 -9.80 -2.84
C ALA A 321 14.40 -11.00 -3.67
N TYR A 322 15.32 -11.75 -4.28
CA TYR A 322 14.98 -12.98 -5.00
C TYR A 322 14.36 -14.01 -4.07
N GLU A 323 14.97 -14.27 -2.91
CA GLU A 323 14.45 -15.26 -1.97
C GLU A 323 13.04 -14.87 -1.47
N LEU A 324 12.83 -13.60 -1.11
CA LEU A 324 11.53 -13.11 -0.66
C LEU A 324 10.44 -13.26 -1.72
N TYR A 325 10.79 -13.08 -3.00
CA TYR A 325 9.84 -13.04 -4.11
C TYR A 325 10.03 -14.13 -5.14
N ARG A 326 10.68 -15.25 -4.77
CA ARG A 326 11.05 -16.33 -5.70
C ARG A 326 9.85 -16.82 -6.50
N ARG A 327 8.74 -17.04 -5.79
CA ARG A 327 7.47 -17.45 -6.35
C ARG A 327 6.90 -16.44 -7.36
N ASP A 328 7.11 -15.15 -7.15
CA ASP A 328 6.67 -14.13 -8.12
C ASP A 328 7.47 -14.22 -9.43
N PHE A 329 8.77 -14.51 -9.36
CA PHE A 329 9.57 -14.74 -10.58
C PHE A 329 9.06 -15.95 -11.36
N GLU A 330 8.82 -17.06 -10.66
CA GLU A 330 8.32 -18.31 -11.25
C GLU A 330 6.91 -18.13 -11.84
N VAL A 331 5.96 -17.64 -11.05
CA VAL A 331 4.54 -17.55 -11.43
C VAL A 331 4.29 -16.53 -12.55
N PHE A 332 5.01 -15.41 -12.56
CA PHE A 332 4.80 -14.36 -13.56
C PHE A 332 5.84 -14.38 -14.70
N GLY A 333 6.74 -15.36 -14.73
CA GLY A 333 7.75 -15.51 -15.76
C GLY A 333 8.69 -14.30 -15.84
N TYR A 334 9.12 -13.76 -14.70
CA TYR A 334 10.17 -12.73 -14.68
C TYR A 334 11.55 -13.40 -14.63
N SER A 335 12.52 -12.84 -15.35
CA SER A 335 13.91 -13.28 -15.23
C SER A 335 14.47 -12.94 -13.85
N PRO A 336 15.12 -13.89 -13.14
CA PRO A 336 15.85 -13.61 -11.91
C PRO A 336 17.20 -12.92 -12.18
N VAL A 337 17.67 -12.92 -13.44
CA VAL A 337 18.93 -12.29 -13.85
C VAL A 337 18.70 -10.80 -14.06
N LEU A 338 19.56 -9.98 -13.46
CA LEU A 338 19.51 -8.53 -13.58
C LEU A 338 20.43 -8.08 -14.73
N GLU A 339 19.94 -8.12 -15.97
CA GLU A 339 20.72 -7.85 -17.20
C GLU A 339 21.48 -6.51 -17.17
N ALA A 340 20.93 -5.48 -16.51
CA ALA A 340 21.56 -4.18 -16.34
C ALA A 340 22.77 -4.16 -15.37
N ARG A 341 23.05 -5.29 -14.70
CA ARG A 341 24.11 -5.47 -13.69
C ARG A 341 24.85 -6.78 -13.92
N PRO A 342 25.64 -6.87 -15.01
CA PRO A 342 26.43 -8.07 -15.33
C PRO A 342 27.53 -8.37 -14.30
N ASP A 343 27.84 -7.41 -13.41
CA ASP A 343 28.75 -7.56 -12.27
C ASP A 343 28.13 -8.36 -11.11
N LEU A 344 26.81 -8.59 -11.12
CA LEU A 344 26.12 -9.39 -10.11
C LEU A 344 25.84 -10.78 -10.66
N ASP A 345 26.13 -11.80 -9.85
CA ASP A 345 25.81 -13.18 -10.16
C ASP A 345 24.30 -13.41 -10.07
N PRO A 346 23.73 -14.24 -10.97
CA PRO A 346 22.37 -14.73 -10.79
C PRO A 346 22.19 -15.35 -9.41
N PRO A 347 21.08 -15.08 -8.70
CA PRO A 347 20.86 -15.65 -7.38
C PRO A 347 20.81 -17.18 -7.49
N ALA A 348 21.59 -17.87 -6.65
CA ALA A 348 21.63 -19.32 -6.62
C ALA A 348 20.24 -19.90 -6.34
N ARG A 349 19.90 -21.03 -6.97
CA ARG A 349 18.67 -21.72 -6.61
C ARG A 349 18.83 -22.26 -5.18
N PRO A 350 17.77 -22.27 -4.38
CA PRO A 350 17.86 -22.82 -3.02
C PRO A 350 18.30 -24.29 -2.98
N GLU A 351 18.10 -25.03 -4.08
CA GLU A 351 18.62 -26.39 -4.27
C GLU A 351 20.16 -26.44 -4.31
N ASP A 352 20.80 -25.34 -4.72
CA ASP A 352 22.25 -25.21 -4.83
C ASP A 352 22.90 -24.67 -3.54
N GLN A 353 22.10 -24.18 -2.58
CA GLN A 353 22.62 -23.62 -1.34
C GLN A 353 22.70 -24.70 -0.25
N PRO A 354 23.84 -24.85 0.44
CA PRO A 354 23.90 -25.70 1.62
C PRO A 354 22.87 -25.21 2.65
N ALA A 355 22.18 -26.13 3.31
CA ALA A 355 21.18 -25.80 4.32
C ALA A 355 21.76 -24.78 5.31
N PRO A 356 21.07 -23.65 5.58
CA PRO A 356 21.63 -22.57 6.37
C PRO A 356 22.03 -23.08 7.76
N SER A 357 23.32 -22.99 8.09
CA SER A 357 23.83 -23.24 9.43
C SER A 357 23.46 -22.04 10.31
N PHE A 358 22.30 -22.11 10.97
CA PHE A 358 21.94 -21.12 11.99
C PHE A 358 22.79 -21.37 13.24
N GLU A 359 23.99 -20.78 13.29
CA GLU A 359 24.67 -20.54 14.55
C GLU A 359 23.78 -19.58 15.37
N ARG A 360 23.36 -20.04 16.56
CA ARG A 360 22.43 -19.35 17.45
C ARG A 360 23.08 -18.22 18.23
#